data_AF-A0A6G3S3A1-F1
#
_entry.id   AF-A0A6G3S3A1-F1
#
_cell.length_a   1.000
_cell.length_b   1.000
_cell.length_c   1.000
_cell.angle_alpha   90.00
_cell.angle_beta   90.00
_cell.angle_gamma   90.00
#
_symmetry.space_group_name_H-M   'P 1'
#
loop_
_entity.id
_entity.type
_entity.pdbx_description
1 polymer ?
#
loop_
_entity_poly.entity_id
_entity_poly.type
_entity_poly.pdbx_seq_one_letter_code
_entity_poly.pdbx_strand_id
1 'polypeptide(L)'
;MSSNGVVVDEAIRAAWDTYRILDRQTPEQERQQAHQRVQAAMDSVGREEVSRGTVFLVGVLTGYLIAEPPGGGKQIDPLSDLVPTVIRKLPSFEKAEPEQVPMATGVLMAAAMGMDTVAWRDQYGTIPPKEAMVHGFVLWLLADLFDSLVEKPGTIDQLMRETFDSMGTSQD
;
A
#
# COMPACT_ATOMS: atom_id res chain seq x y z
N MET A 1 -13.62 -16.39 14.40
CA MET A 1 -12.74 -17.15 13.48
C MET A 1 -11.83 -16.12 12.85
N SER A 2 -10.60 -16.02 13.32
CA SER A 2 -9.61 -15.12 12.73
C SER A 2 -9.29 -15.64 11.34
N SER A 3 -9.55 -14.82 10.31
CA SER A 3 -9.04 -15.15 8.98
C SER A 3 -7.53 -15.24 9.10
N ASN A 4 -6.93 -16.35 8.65
CA ASN A 4 -5.49 -16.38 8.37
C ASN A 4 -5.17 -15.14 7.53
N GLY A 5 -3.99 -14.53 7.67
CA GLY A 5 -3.55 -13.28 7.00
C GLY A 5 -3.66 -13.21 5.46
N VAL A 6 -4.34 -14.16 4.84
CA VAL A 6 -4.85 -14.13 3.47
C VAL A 6 -5.86 -12.99 3.34
N VAL A 7 -5.48 -12.02 2.50
CA VAL A 7 -6.37 -11.00 1.97
C VAL A 7 -6.88 -11.45 0.60
N VAL A 8 -8.16 -11.23 0.31
CA VAL A 8 -8.73 -11.59 -0.99
C VAL A 8 -8.18 -10.71 -2.13
N ASP A 9 -8.00 -11.30 -3.32
CA ASP A 9 -7.41 -10.61 -4.50
C ASP A 9 -8.16 -9.32 -4.87
N GLU A 10 -9.50 -9.33 -4.81
CA GLU A 10 -10.33 -8.16 -5.07
C GLU A 10 -9.99 -6.98 -4.14
N ALA A 11 -9.74 -7.25 -2.86
CA ALA A 11 -9.35 -6.23 -1.89
C ALA A 11 -7.95 -5.69 -2.14
N ILE A 12 -7.01 -6.53 -2.58
CA ILE A 12 -5.65 -6.11 -2.94
C ILE A 12 -5.69 -5.19 -4.17
N ARG A 13 -6.46 -5.54 -5.21
CA ARG A 13 -6.64 -4.70 -6.40
C ARG A 13 -7.29 -3.35 -6.05
N ALA A 14 -8.32 -3.36 -5.22
CA ALA A 14 -8.97 -2.13 -4.76
C ALA A 14 -8.04 -1.26 -3.90
N ALA A 15 -7.23 -1.87 -3.04
CA ALA A 15 -6.21 -1.14 -2.29
C ALA A 15 -5.20 -0.46 -3.22
N TRP A 16 -4.77 -1.13 -4.30
CA TRP A 16 -3.91 -0.52 -5.32
C TRP A 16 -4.60 0.62 -6.09
N ASP A 17 -5.89 0.50 -6.40
CA ASP A 17 -6.63 1.60 -7.03
C ASP A 17 -6.72 2.85 -6.13
N THR A 18 -6.60 2.70 -4.81
CA THR A 18 -6.52 3.85 -3.89
C THR A 18 -5.25 4.68 -4.12
N TYR A 19 -4.14 4.07 -4.54
CA TYR A 19 -2.94 4.80 -4.95
C TYR A 19 -3.22 5.71 -6.15
N ARG A 20 -3.93 5.20 -7.18
CA ARG A 20 -4.27 5.97 -8.38
C ARG A 20 -5.17 7.16 -8.09
N ILE A 21 -6.04 7.02 -7.10
CA ILE A 21 -6.90 8.10 -6.63
C ILE A 21 -6.08 9.25 -6.04
N LEU A 22 -5.00 8.92 -5.32
CA LEU A 22 -4.12 9.87 -4.65
C LEU A 22 -3.07 10.49 -5.57
N ASP A 23 -2.63 9.74 -6.58
CA ASP A 23 -1.65 10.21 -7.54
C ASP A 23 -2.24 11.31 -8.45
N ARG A 24 -1.59 12.47 -8.43
CA ARG A 24 -1.99 13.64 -9.23
C ARG A 24 -1.65 13.49 -10.71
N GLN A 25 -0.76 12.57 -11.07
CA GLN A 25 -0.41 12.30 -12.46
C GLN A 25 -1.45 11.43 -13.17
N THR A 26 -2.24 10.68 -12.40
CA THR A 26 -3.33 9.85 -12.92
C THR A 26 -4.42 10.72 -13.58
N PRO A 27 -4.79 10.47 -14.85
CA PRO A 27 -5.85 11.20 -15.55
C PRO A 27 -7.19 11.17 -14.79
N GLU A 28 -7.97 12.25 -14.85
CA GLU A 28 -9.24 12.37 -14.12
C GLU A 28 -10.21 11.21 -14.41
N GLN A 29 -10.31 10.79 -15.67
CA GLN A 29 -11.17 9.66 -16.06
C GLN A 29 -10.71 8.35 -15.41
N GLU A 30 -9.39 8.11 -15.35
CA GLU A 30 -8.84 6.93 -14.67
C GLU A 30 -9.05 7.00 -13.15
N ARG A 31 -8.95 8.19 -12.55
CA ARG A 31 -9.25 8.40 -11.12
C ARG A 31 -10.72 8.15 -10.78
N GLN A 32 -11.64 8.50 -11.67
CA GLN A 32 -13.07 8.21 -11.52
C GLN A 32 -13.36 6.71 -11.62
N GLN A 33 -12.74 6.03 -12.58
CA GLN A 33 -12.87 4.58 -12.72
C GLN A 33 -12.26 3.85 -11.51
N ALA A 34 -11.11 4.31 -11.00
CA ALA A 34 -10.50 3.78 -9.79
C ALA A 34 -11.44 3.96 -8.57
N HIS A 35 -12.07 5.13 -8.40
CA HIS A 35 -13.09 5.32 -7.37
C HIS A 35 -14.25 4.32 -7.48
N GLN A 36 -14.76 4.08 -8.70
CA GLN A 36 -15.85 3.13 -8.92
C GLN A 36 -15.43 1.70 -8.56
N ARG A 37 -14.22 1.27 -8.92
CA ARG A 37 -13.69 -0.06 -8.57
C ARG A 37 -13.49 -0.22 -7.07
N VAL A 38 -12.93 0.79 -6.41
CA VAL A 38 -12.79 0.80 -4.94
C VAL A 38 -14.15 0.70 -4.25
N GLN A 39 -15.14 1.48 -4.70
CA GLN A 39 -16.48 1.44 -4.12
C GLN A 39 -17.14 0.08 -4.33
N ALA A 40 -17.07 -0.49 -5.54
CA ALA A 40 -17.61 -1.81 -5.85
C ALA A 40 -16.98 -2.90 -4.97
N ALA A 41 -15.67 -2.88 -4.78
CA ALA A 41 -14.97 -3.81 -3.90
C ALA A 41 -15.38 -3.62 -2.43
N MET A 42 -15.53 -2.38 -1.95
CA MET A 42 -16.03 -2.12 -0.60
C MET A 42 -17.44 -2.67 -0.38
N ASP A 43 -18.30 -2.63 -1.41
CA ASP A 43 -19.65 -3.18 -1.36
C ASP A 43 -19.67 -4.72 -1.45
N SER A 44 -18.68 -5.31 -2.15
CA SER A 44 -18.53 -6.77 -2.34
C SER A 44 -17.87 -7.47 -1.16
N VAL A 45 -16.64 -7.06 -0.80
CA VAL A 45 -15.79 -7.73 0.19
C VAL A 45 -15.70 -6.98 1.52
N GLY A 46 -16.26 -5.77 1.59
CA GLY A 46 -16.27 -4.95 2.79
C GLY A 46 -15.07 -4.01 2.91
N ARG A 47 -15.29 -2.84 3.50
CA ARG A 47 -14.25 -1.82 3.76
C ARG A 47 -13.06 -2.35 4.56
N GLU A 48 -13.31 -3.20 5.55
CA GLU A 48 -12.27 -3.76 6.40
C GLU A 48 -11.28 -4.58 5.57
N GLU A 49 -11.78 -5.42 4.68
CA GLU A 49 -10.94 -6.27 3.85
C GLU A 49 -10.10 -5.46 2.85
N VAL A 50 -10.68 -4.40 2.25
CA VAL A 50 -9.90 -3.44 1.43
C VAL A 50 -8.81 -2.76 2.25
N SER A 51 -9.09 -2.42 3.51
CA SER A 51 -8.10 -1.80 4.41
C SER A 51 -6.97 -2.77 4.78
N ARG A 52 -7.29 -4.07 4.99
CA ARG A 52 -6.30 -5.15 5.15
C ARG A 52 -5.47 -5.33 3.87
N GLY A 53 -6.07 -5.18 2.69
CA GLY A 53 -5.36 -5.15 1.40
C GLY A 53 -4.33 -4.04 1.30
N THR A 54 -4.63 -2.84 1.81
CA THR A 54 -3.67 -1.75 1.87
C THR A 54 -2.49 -2.10 2.79
N VAL A 55 -2.75 -2.66 3.98
CA VAL A 55 -1.70 -3.12 4.92
C VAL A 55 -0.83 -4.21 4.31
N PHE A 56 -1.44 -5.14 3.57
CA PHE A 56 -0.73 -6.17 2.82
C PHE A 56 0.21 -5.56 1.77
N LEU A 57 -0.28 -4.63 0.95
CA LEU A 57 0.53 -3.98 -0.09
C LEU A 57 1.66 -3.12 0.49
N VAL A 58 1.46 -2.48 1.65
CA VAL A 58 2.55 -1.82 2.38
C VAL A 58 3.66 -2.81 2.71
N GLY A 59 3.30 -4.01 3.16
CA GLY A 59 4.24 -5.11 3.40
C GLY A 59 5.00 -5.52 2.14
N VAL A 60 4.27 -5.77 1.05
CA VAL A 60 4.84 -6.19 -0.24
C VAL A 60 5.82 -5.16 -0.79
N LEU A 61 5.42 -3.88 -0.90
CA LEU A 61 6.29 -2.84 -1.45
C LEU A 61 7.51 -2.57 -0.58
N THR A 62 7.34 -2.60 0.74
CA THR A 62 8.46 -2.46 1.68
C THR A 62 9.45 -3.61 1.47
N GLY A 63 8.97 -4.86 1.40
CA GLY A 63 9.81 -6.01 1.13
C GLY A 63 10.57 -5.90 -0.19
N TYR A 64 9.91 -5.43 -1.25
CA TYR A 64 10.52 -5.23 -2.56
C TYR A 64 11.64 -4.18 -2.52
N LEU A 65 11.38 -3.03 -1.89
CA LEU A 65 12.37 -1.95 -1.72
C LEU A 65 13.63 -2.37 -0.94
N ILE A 66 13.51 -3.35 -0.05
CA ILE A 66 14.60 -3.84 0.81
C ILE A 66 15.39 -4.97 0.14
N ALA A 67 14.69 -5.92 -0.48
CA ALA A 67 15.27 -7.13 -1.05
C ALA A 67 15.94 -6.87 -2.41
N GLU A 68 15.32 -6.03 -3.24
CA GLU A 68 15.78 -5.73 -4.59
C GLU A 68 15.76 -4.20 -4.77
N PRO A 69 16.84 -3.48 -4.37
CA PRO A 69 16.88 -2.03 -4.49
C PRO A 69 16.62 -1.65 -5.96
N PRO A 70 15.48 -1.02 -6.26
CA PRO A 70 15.11 -0.76 -7.64
C PRO A 70 16.14 0.19 -8.27
N GLY A 71 16.59 -0.11 -9.49
CA GLY A 71 17.64 0.64 -10.18
C GLY A 71 19.08 0.22 -9.85
N GLY A 72 19.30 -0.84 -9.06
CA GLY A 72 20.65 -1.36 -8.74
C GLY A 72 21.48 -0.44 -7.84
N GLY A 73 20.82 0.53 -7.19
CA GLY A 73 21.43 1.48 -6.27
C GLY A 73 21.85 0.86 -4.94
N LYS A 74 22.33 1.72 -4.03
CA LYS A 74 22.71 1.30 -2.67
C LYS A 74 21.51 0.70 -1.96
N GLN A 75 21.70 -0.45 -1.32
CA GLN A 75 20.68 -1.06 -0.47
C GLN A 75 20.22 -0.08 0.61
N ILE A 76 18.91 0.15 0.67
CA ILE A 76 18.27 1.06 1.62
C ILE A 76 18.18 0.35 2.96
N ASP A 77 18.67 0.98 4.03
CA ASP A 77 18.48 0.44 5.38
C ASP A 77 16.99 0.60 5.77
N PRO A 78 16.26 -0.49 6.07
CA PRO A 78 14.84 -0.43 6.33
C PRO A 78 14.48 0.49 7.51
N LEU A 79 15.28 0.48 8.57
CA LEU A 79 14.96 1.13 9.84
C LEU A 79 15.57 2.54 9.92
N SER A 80 16.73 2.73 9.29
CA SER A 80 17.50 3.97 9.35
C SER A 80 17.18 4.92 8.20
N ASP A 81 16.78 4.37 7.04
CA ASP A 81 16.52 5.14 5.82
C ASP A 81 15.04 5.08 5.41
N LEU A 82 14.48 3.89 5.17
CA LEU A 82 13.13 3.74 4.59
C LEU A 82 12.03 4.27 5.52
N VAL A 83 11.93 3.70 6.74
CA VAL A 83 10.90 4.08 7.71
C VAL A 83 10.94 5.59 8.00
N PRO A 84 12.09 6.21 8.35
CA PRO A 84 12.14 7.64 8.60
C PRO A 84 11.77 8.48 7.38
N THR A 85 12.13 8.06 6.16
CA THR A 85 11.81 8.79 4.93
C THR A 85 10.30 8.85 4.69
N VAL A 86 9.60 7.74 4.85
CA VAL A 86 8.14 7.68 4.67
C VAL A 86 7.42 8.45 5.77
N ILE A 87 7.78 8.21 7.04
CA ILE A 87 7.10 8.84 8.18
C ILE A 87 7.30 10.37 8.20
N ARG A 88 8.48 10.89 7.81
CA ARG A 88 8.70 12.34 7.71
C ARG A 88 7.82 13.01 6.67
N LYS A 89 7.37 12.29 5.63
CA LYS A 89 6.48 12.82 4.60
C LYS A 89 5.00 12.79 5.03
N LEU A 90 4.59 11.92 5.95
CA LEU A 90 3.18 11.80 6.36
C LEU A 90 2.53 13.11 6.88
N PRO A 91 3.19 13.94 7.71
CA PRO A 91 2.60 15.20 8.17
C PRO A 91 2.31 16.22 7.05
N SER A 92 2.86 16.03 5.85
CA SER A 92 2.58 16.90 4.70
C SER A 92 1.19 16.68 4.09
N PHE A 93 0.52 15.58 4.46
CA PHE A 93 -0.85 15.30 4.05
C PHE A 93 -1.81 15.95 5.04
N GLU A 94 -2.55 16.98 4.62
CA GLU A 94 -3.50 17.71 5.47
C GLU A 94 -4.53 16.81 6.17
N LYS A 95 -4.85 15.65 5.57
CA LYS A 95 -5.81 14.68 6.10
C LYS A 95 -5.19 13.60 6.99
N ALA A 96 -3.86 13.55 7.13
CA ALA A 96 -3.20 12.60 8.01
C ALA A 96 -3.32 13.07 9.45
N GLU A 97 -4.22 12.44 10.22
CA GLU A 97 -4.37 12.74 11.63
C GLU A 97 -3.17 12.21 12.43
N PRO A 98 -2.50 13.04 13.26
CA PRO A 98 -1.30 12.63 13.99
C PRO A 98 -1.49 11.39 14.87
N GLU A 99 -2.71 11.20 15.40
CA GLU A 99 -3.07 10.05 16.25
C GLU A 99 -2.97 8.70 15.53
N GLN A 100 -3.06 8.69 14.19
CA GLN A 100 -3.02 7.47 13.38
C GLN A 100 -1.60 7.12 12.91
N VAL A 101 -0.66 8.06 13.02
CA VAL A 101 0.75 7.87 12.61
C VAL A 101 1.42 6.70 13.33
N PRO A 102 1.21 6.45 14.64
CA PRO A 102 1.82 5.31 15.33
C PRO A 102 1.43 3.96 14.72
N MET A 103 0.17 3.77 14.31
CA MET A 103 -0.27 2.51 13.71
C MET A 103 0.38 2.27 12.34
N ALA A 104 0.38 3.30 11.49
CA ALA A 104 1.04 3.26 10.20
C ALA A 104 2.56 3.03 10.32
N THR A 105 3.19 3.64 11.33
CA THR A 105 4.61 3.41 11.66
C THR A 105 4.85 1.97 12.09
N GLY A 106 3.99 1.41 12.95
CA GLY A 106 4.09 0.03 13.40
C GLY A 106 3.96 -0.98 12.25
N VAL A 107 3.01 -0.76 11.33
CA VAL A 107 2.88 -1.57 10.11
C VAL A 107 4.15 -1.50 9.26
N LEU A 108 4.71 -0.30 9.07
CA LEU A 108 5.92 -0.13 8.26
C LEU A 108 7.15 -0.76 8.93
N MET A 109 7.26 -0.70 10.27
CA MET A 109 8.32 -1.39 11.01
C MET A 109 8.15 -2.92 10.94
N ALA A 110 6.93 -3.43 11.08
CA ALA A 110 6.65 -4.85 10.92
C ALA A 110 7.07 -5.34 9.52
N ALA A 111 6.72 -4.57 8.48
CA ALA A 111 7.14 -4.84 7.10
C ALA A 111 8.67 -4.83 6.95
N ALA A 112 9.33 -3.81 7.48
CA ALA A 112 10.79 -3.65 7.45
C ALA A 112 11.53 -4.80 8.17
N MET A 113 10.90 -5.42 9.16
CA MET A 113 11.41 -6.58 9.88
C MET A 113 11.04 -7.93 9.24
N GLY A 114 10.37 -7.92 8.08
CA GLY A 114 9.94 -9.13 7.39
C GLY A 114 8.80 -9.88 8.09
N MET A 115 8.01 -9.19 8.92
CA MET A 115 6.85 -9.76 9.58
C MET A 115 5.61 -9.73 8.66
N ASP A 116 4.65 -10.62 8.91
CA ASP A 116 3.32 -10.53 8.30
C ASP A 116 2.60 -9.26 8.81
N THR A 117 2.47 -8.26 7.95
CA THR A 117 1.91 -6.95 8.30
C THR A 117 0.42 -7.02 8.63
N VAL A 118 -0.33 -7.89 7.96
CA VAL A 118 -1.77 -8.05 8.19
C VAL A 118 -1.97 -8.74 9.54
N ALA A 119 -1.27 -9.84 9.79
CA ALA A 119 -1.33 -10.52 11.08
C ALA A 119 -0.81 -9.66 12.24
N TRP A 120 0.19 -8.82 12.00
CA TRP A 120 0.63 -7.82 12.98
C TRP A 120 -0.48 -6.81 13.28
N ARG A 121 -1.11 -6.25 12.24
CA ARG A 121 -2.13 -5.22 12.42
C ARG A 121 -3.42 -5.78 13.03
N ASP A 122 -3.84 -6.98 12.67
CA ASP A 122 -5.08 -7.60 13.14
C ASP A 122 -5.09 -7.76 14.69
N GLN A 123 -3.93 -7.72 15.36
CA GLN A 123 -3.82 -7.76 16.83
C GLN A 123 -4.44 -6.54 17.54
N TYR A 124 -4.64 -5.43 16.83
CA TYR A 124 -5.17 -4.17 17.37
C TYR A 124 -6.67 -3.97 17.05
N GLY A 125 -7.35 -5.01 16.57
CA GLY A 125 -8.77 -4.96 16.20
C GLY A 125 -8.98 -4.39 14.80
N THR A 126 -10.20 -3.93 14.51
CA THR A 126 -10.56 -3.42 13.18
C THR A 126 -9.78 -2.15 12.82
N ILE A 127 -9.61 -1.90 11.52
CA ILE A 127 -8.93 -0.70 11.02
C ILE A 127 -9.96 0.43 10.88
N PRO A 128 -9.92 1.49 11.71
CA PRO A 128 -10.85 2.59 11.58
C PRO A 128 -10.59 3.39 10.29
N PRO A 129 -11.60 4.07 9.71
CA PRO A 129 -11.46 4.76 8.42
C PRO A 129 -10.32 5.79 8.35
N LYS A 130 -10.03 6.46 9.47
CA LYS A 130 -8.95 7.44 9.56
C LYS A 130 -7.58 6.79 9.45
N GLU A 131 -7.41 5.62 10.07
CA GLU A 131 -6.18 4.84 9.97
C GLU A 131 -6.01 4.25 8.57
N ALA A 132 -7.08 3.70 7.99
CA ALA A 132 -7.08 3.19 6.62
C ALA A 132 -6.62 4.25 5.61
N MET A 133 -7.02 5.51 5.80
CA MET A 133 -6.55 6.63 4.99
C MET A 133 -5.04 6.87 5.11
N VAL A 134 -4.49 6.82 6.33
CA VAL A 134 -3.05 6.98 6.56
C VAL A 134 -2.27 5.81 5.96
N HIS A 135 -2.77 4.58 6.05
CA HIS A 135 -2.19 3.44 5.32
C HIS A 135 -2.19 3.66 3.80
N GLY A 136 -3.25 4.27 3.25
CA GLY A 136 -3.30 4.68 1.84
C GLY A 136 -2.20 5.69 1.48
N PHE A 137 -1.94 6.67 2.34
CA PHE A 137 -0.82 7.61 2.13
C PHE A 137 0.55 6.93 2.22
N VAL A 138 0.73 6.00 3.17
CA VAL A 138 1.96 5.19 3.25
C VAL A 138 2.17 4.38 1.98
N LEU A 139 1.13 3.70 1.50
CA LEU A 139 1.20 2.95 0.25
C LEU A 139 1.60 3.85 -0.93
N TRP A 140 0.99 5.03 -1.04
CA TRP A 140 1.34 6.00 -2.07
C TRP A 140 2.79 6.49 -1.96
N LEU A 141 3.26 6.77 -0.74
CA LEU A 141 4.64 7.21 -0.50
C LEU A 141 5.68 6.13 -0.85
N LEU A 142 5.36 4.86 -0.61
CA LEU A 142 6.21 3.74 -1.00
C LEU A 142 6.28 3.59 -2.52
N ALA A 143 5.15 3.75 -3.21
CA ALA A 143 5.09 3.76 -4.67
C ALA A 143 5.88 4.94 -5.27
N ASP A 144 5.71 6.16 -4.74
CA ASP A 144 6.47 7.36 -5.12
C ASP A 144 7.98 7.18 -4.92
N LEU A 145 8.37 6.57 -3.80
CA LEU A 145 9.77 6.26 -3.53
C LEU A 145 10.34 5.25 -4.53
N PHE A 146 9.58 4.19 -4.85
CA PHE A 146 9.98 3.22 -5.86
C PHE A 146 10.27 3.90 -7.21
N ASP A 147 9.31 4.67 -7.71
CA ASP A 147 9.43 5.38 -8.98
C ASP A 147 10.59 6.38 -9.00
N SER A 148 10.85 7.01 -7.85
CA SER A 148 11.99 7.93 -7.67
C SER A 148 13.34 7.19 -7.74
N LEU A 149 13.44 5.98 -7.19
CA LEU A 149 14.68 5.18 -7.21
C LEU A 149 15.01 4.64 -8.60
N VAL A 150 13.99 4.35 -9.42
CA VAL A 150 14.17 3.97 -10.84
C VAL A 150 14.22 5.16 -11.79
N GLU A 151 14.13 6.39 -11.26
CA GLU A 151 14.10 7.65 -12.03
C GLU A 151 13.02 7.67 -13.14
N LYS A 152 11.92 6.94 -12.96
CA LYS A 152 10.87 6.76 -13.96
C LYS A 152 9.49 6.68 -13.31
N PRO A 153 8.72 7.79 -13.30
CA PRO A 153 7.35 7.81 -12.80
C PRO A 153 6.44 6.76 -13.47
N GLY A 154 5.56 6.14 -12.69
CA GLY A 154 4.58 5.16 -13.13
C GLY A 154 5.13 3.75 -13.35
N THR A 155 6.40 3.50 -13.03
CA THR A 155 7.00 2.17 -13.20
C THR A 155 6.35 1.15 -12.28
N ILE A 156 6.09 1.52 -11.02
CA ILE A 156 5.43 0.63 -10.07
C ILE A 156 3.98 0.33 -10.46
N ASP A 157 3.24 1.30 -11.01
CA ASP A 157 1.87 1.05 -11.50
C ASP A 157 1.86 0.09 -12.68
N GLN A 158 2.81 0.23 -13.60
CA GLN A 158 2.97 -0.72 -14.70
C GLN A 158 3.26 -2.13 -14.17
N LEU A 159 4.22 -2.27 -13.25
CA LEU A 159 4.59 -3.56 -12.66
C LEU A 159 3.41 -4.22 -11.94
N MET A 160 2.66 -3.45 -11.14
CA MET A 160 1.48 -3.97 -10.42
C MET A 160 0.38 -4.40 -11.39
N ARG A 161 0.15 -3.68 -12.49
CA ARG A 161 -0.80 -4.09 -13.54
C ARG A 161 -0.40 -5.41 -14.18
N GLU A 162 0.84 -5.51 -14.64
CA GLU A 162 1.37 -6.74 -15.25
C GLU A 162 1.26 -7.94 -14.28
N THR A 163 1.55 -7.70 -13.00
CA THR A 163 1.39 -8.70 -11.93
C THR A 163 -0.08 -9.13 -11.79
N PHE A 164 -1.02 -8.18 -11.71
CA PHE A 164 -2.45 -8.49 -11.61
C PHE A 164 -3.02 -9.20 -12.85
N ASP A 165 -2.54 -8.85 -14.04
CA ASP A 165 -2.96 -9.46 -15.31
C ASP A 165 -2.43 -10.90 -15.43
N SER A 166 -1.18 -11.16 -15.01
CA SER A 166 -0.61 -12.51 -14.98
C SER A 166 -1.31 -13.44 -13.97
N MET A 167 -1.77 -12.90 -12.84
CA MET A 167 -2.56 -13.66 -11.87
C MET A 167 -3.98 -13.95 -12.38
N GLY A 168 -4.58 -13.03 -13.13
CA GLY A 168 -5.92 -13.23 -13.73
C GLY A 168 -5.93 -14.24 -14.88
N THR A 169 -4.83 -14.37 -15.61
CA THR A 169 -4.67 -15.35 -16.71
C THR A 169 -4.33 -16.77 -16.25
N SER A 170 -4.15 -16.99 -14.94
CA SER A 170 -3.84 -18.30 -14.35
C SER A 170 -5.09 -19.07 -13.88
N GLN A 171 -6.29 -18.58 -14.19
CA GLN A 171 -7.58 -19.20 -13.82
C GLN A 171 -8.42 -19.71 -15.02
N ASP A 172 -7.84 -19.78 -16.22
CA ASP A 172 -8.47 -20.40 -17.40
C ASP A 172 -7.95 -21.82 -17.67
#